data_AF-A0A7K2FIQ3-F1
#
_entry.id   AF-A0A7K2FIQ3-F1
#
_cell.length_a   1.000
_cell.length_b   1.000
_cell.length_c   1.000
_cell.angle_alpha   90.00
_cell.angle_beta   90.00
_cell.angle_gamma   90.00
#
_symmetry.space_group_name_H-M   'P 1'
#
loop_
_entity.id
_entity.type
_entity.pdbx_description
1 polymer ?
#
loop_
_entity_poly.entity_id
_entity_poly.type
_entity_poly.pdbx_seq_one_letter_code
_entity_poly.pdbx_strand_id
1 'polypeptide(L)'
;MPPLPSLLGTCRAPAQPSGDTAPDDPRAFEAALGDAELLAARAALAGGRWQPVRSLLAHTGDDWDRRGHRITVLAQEPCTEARVRAWLLTEPGSADATALLALTLVHRALTGREEPDRARAACHAAATLAPADP
;
A
#
# COMPACT_ATOMS: atom_id res chain seq x y z
N MET A 1 -53.63 -16.08 1.73
CA MET A 1 -52.28 -15.61 2.06
C MET A 1 -52.04 -14.28 1.37
N PRO A 2 -51.84 -13.18 2.12
CA PRO A 2 -51.57 -11.87 1.53
C PRO A 2 -50.12 -11.77 1.02
N PRO A 3 -49.84 -10.95 0.00
CA PRO A 3 -48.46 -10.62 -0.37
C PRO A 3 -47.84 -9.66 0.65
N LEU A 4 -46.56 -9.88 0.98
CA LEU A 4 -45.77 -9.02 1.85
C LEU A 4 -45.47 -7.67 1.18
N PRO A 5 -45.42 -6.55 1.91
CA PRO A 5 -45.02 -5.26 1.36
C PRO A 5 -43.50 -5.18 1.15
N SER A 6 -43.09 -4.66 0.00
CA SER A 6 -41.71 -4.30 -0.32
C SER A 6 -41.25 -3.15 0.59
N LEU A 7 -40.31 -3.44 1.49
CA LEU A 7 -39.65 -2.44 2.32
C LEU A 7 -38.32 -2.02 1.68
N LEU A 8 -38.07 -0.71 1.75
CA LEU A 8 -36.79 -0.02 1.52
C LEU A 8 -36.51 0.39 0.06
N GLY A 9 -37.21 1.45 -0.34
CA GLY A 9 -36.58 2.48 -1.16
C GLY A 9 -35.45 3.12 -0.36
N THR A 10 -34.20 2.82 -0.70
CA THR A 10 -33.07 3.59 -0.20
C THR A 10 -33.03 4.90 -0.97
N CYS A 11 -33.38 6.01 -0.31
CA CYS A 11 -32.99 7.34 -0.77
C CYS A 11 -31.46 7.40 -0.80
N ARG A 12 -30.85 7.09 -1.95
CA ARG A 12 -29.45 7.41 -2.19
C ARG A 12 -29.39 8.93 -2.34
N ALA A 13 -28.93 9.61 -1.29
CA ALA A 13 -28.58 11.02 -1.39
C ALA A 13 -27.52 11.16 -2.51
N PRO A 14 -27.64 12.14 -3.42
CA PRO A 14 -26.59 12.41 -4.38
C PRO A 14 -25.34 12.81 -3.61
N ALA A 15 -24.23 12.10 -3.85
CA ALA A 15 -22.93 12.53 -3.36
C ALA A 15 -22.67 13.93 -3.92
N GLN A 16 -22.54 14.94 -3.06
CA GLN A 16 -22.11 16.25 -3.50
C GLN A 16 -20.75 16.09 -4.18
N PRO A 17 -20.51 16.74 -5.33
CA PRO A 17 -19.17 16.79 -5.88
C PRO A 17 -18.27 17.39 -4.80
N SER A 18 -17.26 16.61 -4.39
CA SER A 18 -16.24 17.07 -3.46
C SER A 18 -15.69 18.37 -4.02
N GLY A 19 -15.90 19.47 -3.29
CA GLY A 19 -15.49 20.81 -3.70
C GLY A 19 -14.00 20.87 -3.97
N ASP A 20 -13.61 21.91 -4.72
CA ASP A 20 -12.25 22.23 -5.15
C ASP A 20 -11.19 21.75 -4.15
N THR A 21 -10.27 20.91 -4.63
CA THR A 21 -9.09 20.50 -3.88
C THR A 21 -8.44 21.75 -3.33
N ALA A 22 -8.36 21.84 -1.99
CA ALA A 22 -7.62 22.91 -1.33
C ALA A 22 -6.23 23.03 -1.98
N PRO A 23 -5.69 24.25 -2.17
CA PRO A 23 -4.35 24.42 -2.72
C PRO A 23 -3.34 23.62 -1.89
N ASP A 24 -2.41 22.94 -2.57
CA ASP A 24 -1.38 22.11 -1.95
C ASP A 24 -0.70 22.86 -0.80
N ASP A 25 -0.77 22.32 0.41
CA ASP A 25 -0.17 22.93 1.61
C ASP A 25 1.36 22.94 1.47
N PRO A 26 2.02 24.11 1.55
CA PRO A 26 3.48 24.23 1.52
C PRO A 26 4.19 23.57 2.72
N ARG A 27 3.44 23.03 3.69
CA ARG A 27 3.92 22.10 4.72
C ARG A 27 3.49 20.68 4.41
N ALA A 28 3.76 20.20 3.21
CA ALA A 28 3.60 18.79 2.87
C ALA A 28 4.21 17.95 3.99
N PHE A 29 3.35 17.20 4.69
CA PHE A 29 3.77 16.38 5.81
C PHE A 29 4.84 15.41 5.32
N GLU A 30 6.02 15.45 5.94
CA GLU A 30 7.14 14.58 5.58
C GLU A 30 6.75 13.16 6.02
N ALA A 31 6.32 12.35 5.05
CA ALA A 31 5.69 11.06 5.33
C ALA A 31 6.61 10.06 6.03
N ALA A 32 7.94 10.22 5.96
CA ALA A 32 8.90 9.38 6.67
C ALA A 32 9.11 9.79 8.13
N LEU A 33 8.49 10.88 8.60
CA LEU A 33 8.56 11.33 10.00
C LEU A 33 10.00 11.46 10.55
N GLY A 34 10.95 11.87 9.69
CA GLY A 34 12.35 11.97 10.05
C GLY A 34 13.14 10.64 10.04
N ASP A 35 12.55 9.55 9.56
CA ASP A 35 13.24 8.28 9.34
C ASP A 35 14.22 8.41 8.16
N ALA A 36 15.46 8.75 8.49
CA ALA A 36 16.53 8.97 7.51
C ALA A 36 16.83 7.73 6.65
N GLU A 37 16.68 6.52 7.20
CA GLU A 37 16.92 5.29 6.44
C GLU A 37 15.79 5.05 5.43
N LEU A 38 14.55 5.33 5.83
CA LEU A 38 13.39 5.29 4.94
C LEU A 38 13.52 6.31 3.81
N LEU A 39 13.95 7.55 4.11
CA LEU A 39 14.22 8.56 3.09
C LEU A 39 15.30 8.12 2.09
N ALA A 40 16.40 7.53 2.58
CA ALA A 40 17.45 6.99 1.72
C ALA A 40 16.94 5.84 0.83
N ALA A 41 16.10 4.96 1.40
CA ALA A 41 15.50 3.87 0.65
C ALA A 41 14.52 4.36 -0.43
N ARG A 42 13.70 5.39 -0.15
CA ARG A 42 12.84 6.04 -1.15
C ARG A 42 13.64 6.64 -2.29
N ALA A 43 14.71 7.38 -1.97
CA ALA A 43 15.59 7.96 -2.99
C ALA A 43 16.24 6.87 -3.86
N ALA A 44 16.65 5.75 -3.26
CA ALA A 44 17.18 4.60 -4.00
C ALA A 44 16.13 3.94 -4.89
N LEU A 45 14.90 3.80 -4.41
CA LEU A 45 13.79 3.22 -5.15
C LEU A 45 13.42 4.08 -6.36
N ALA A 46 13.35 5.39 -6.19
CA ALA A 46 13.20 6.37 -7.28
C ALA A 46 14.36 6.30 -8.28
N GLY A 47 15.58 6.08 -7.79
CA GLY A 47 16.77 5.78 -8.60
C GLY A 47 16.81 4.35 -9.18
N GLY A 48 15.75 3.56 -8.98
CA GLY A 48 15.54 2.27 -9.60
C GLY A 48 16.15 1.06 -8.90
N ARG A 49 16.69 1.22 -7.69
CA ARG A 49 17.32 0.16 -6.90
C ARG A 49 16.40 -0.31 -5.78
N TRP A 50 16.07 -1.60 -5.78
CA TRP A 50 15.24 -2.21 -4.72
C TRP A 50 16.06 -2.75 -3.55
N GLN A 51 17.36 -2.98 -3.73
CA GLN A 51 18.22 -3.59 -2.71
C GLN A 51 18.28 -2.79 -1.40
N PRO A 52 18.32 -1.44 -1.40
CA PRO A 52 18.28 -0.68 -0.15
C PRO A 52 16.94 -0.81 0.59
N VAL A 53 15.82 -0.96 -0.12
CA VAL A 53 14.51 -1.24 0.50
C VAL A 53 14.53 -2.63 1.15
N ARG A 54 15.06 -3.64 0.46
CA ARG A 54 15.24 -4.97 1.04
C ARG A 54 16.08 -4.94 2.32
N SER A 55 17.23 -4.28 2.28
CA SER A 55 18.10 -4.16 3.46
C SER A 55 17.43 -3.42 4.61
N LEU A 56 16.67 -2.36 4.30
CA LEU A 56 15.88 -1.61 5.29
C LEU A 56 14.88 -2.50 6.00
N LEU A 57 14.05 -3.23 5.25
CA LEU A 57 12.99 -4.07 5.82
C LEU A 57 13.57 -5.25 6.60
N ALA A 58 14.62 -5.90 6.06
CA ALA A 58 15.33 -6.96 6.76
C ALA A 58 15.99 -6.47 8.07
N HIS A 59 16.54 -5.26 8.09
CA HIS A 59 17.11 -4.67 9.31
C HIS A 59 16.03 -4.24 10.32
N THR A 60 14.86 -3.83 9.84
CA THR A 60 13.71 -3.51 10.71
C THR A 60 13.25 -4.74 11.47
N GLY A 61 13.31 -5.91 10.83
CA GLY A 61 12.97 -7.19 11.44
C GLY A 61 11.55 -7.17 11.99
N ASP A 62 11.42 -7.45 13.28
CA ASP A 62 10.14 -7.67 13.95
C ASP A 62 9.56 -6.46 14.68
N ASP A 63 10.13 -5.27 14.44
CA ASP A 63 9.48 -4.01 14.81
C ASP A 63 8.29 -3.77 13.86
N TRP A 64 7.17 -4.44 14.15
CA TRP A 64 6.01 -4.51 13.27
C TRP A 64 5.43 -3.13 12.96
N ASP A 65 5.32 -2.25 13.95
CA ASP A 65 4.80 -0.89 13.76
C ASP A 65 5.71 -0.09 12.84
N ARG A 66 7.03 -0.16 13.07
CA ARG A 66 8.00 0.55 12.24
C ARG A 66 8.07 -0.03 10.83
N ARG A 67 8.02 -1.35 10.69
CA ARG A 67 8.01 -2.01 9.38
C ARG A 67 6.74 -1.67 8.61
N GLY A 68 5.58 -1.73 9.25
CA GLY A 68 4.29 -1.35 8.66
C GLY A 68 4.28 0.11 8.19
N HIS A 69 4.82 1.03 8.99
CA HIS A 69 5.01 2.42 8.59
C HIS A 69 5.91 2.54 7.35
N ARG A 70 7.10 1.92 7.38
CA ARG A 70 8.06 1.94 6.26
C ARG A 70 7.44 1.38 4.97
N ILE A 71 6.72 0.25 5.05
CA ILE A 71 6.00 -0.34 3.91
C ILE A 71 4.91 0.62 3.39
N THR A 72 4.13 1.24 4.28
CA THR A 72 3.08 2.20 3.91
C THR A 72 3.61 3.42 3.16
N VAL A 73 4.74 3.96 3.60
CA VAL A 73 5.37 5.10 2.94
C VAL A 73 5.94 4.69 1.58
N LEU A 74 6.63 3.56 1.51
CA LEU A 74 7.20 3.05 0.25
C LEU A 74 6.12 2.67 -0.77
N ALA A 75 4.98 2.12 -0.32
CA ALA A 75 3.92 1.64 -1.20
C ALA A 75 3.26 2.73 -2.05
N GLN A 76 3.33 3.99 -1.59
CA GLN A 76 2.75 5.16 -2.25
C GLN A 76 3.62 5.74 -3.37
N GLU A 77 4.90 5.34 -3.45
CA GLU A 77 5.77 5.83 -4.53
C GLU A 77 5.32 5.28 -5.90
N PRO A 78 5.20 6.13 -6.94
CA PRO A 78 4.68 5.70 -8.25
C PRO A 78 5.47 4.56 -8.90
N CYS A 79 6.77 4.47 -8.58
CA CYS A 79 7.67 3.47 -9.15
C CYS A 79 7.65 2.13 -8.40
N THR A 80 7.03 2.05 -7.21
CA THR A 80 7.18 0.89 -6.31
C THR A 80 6.76 -0.42 -6.94
N GLU A 81 5.61 -0.46 -7.61
CA GLU A 81 5.10 -1.71 -8.19
C GLU A 81 6.12 -2.36 -9.14
N ALA A 82 6.65 -1.58 -10.08
CA ALA A 82 7.62 -2.10 -11.05
C ALA A 82 8.91 -2.58 -10.37
N ARG A 83 9.37 -1.89 -9.32
CA ARG A 83 10.59 -2.24 -8.58
C ARG A 83 10.41 -3.47 -7.71
N VAL A 84 9.27 -3.59 -7.04
CA VAL A 84 8.94 -4.75 -6.22
C VAL A 84 8.70 -5.99 -7.07
N ARG A 85 8.09 -5.85 -8.25
CA ARG A 85 8.00 -6.97 -9.20
C ARG A 85 9.40 -7.45 -9.65
N ALA A 86 10.33 -6.54 -9.91
CA ALA A 86 11.72 -6.90 -10.22
C ALA A 86 12.43 -7.60 -9.04
N TRP A 87 12.15 -7.15 -7.80
CA TRP A 87 12.62 -7.83 -6.60
C TRP A 87 12.04 -9.25 -6.52
N LEU A 88 10.74 -9.44 -6.67
CA LEU A 88 10.09 -10.76 -6.63
C LEU A 88 10.55 -11.72 -7.74
N LEU A 89 10.96 -11.22 -8.91
CA LEU A 89 11.61 -12.06 -9.93
C LEU A 89 12.95 -12.63 -9.44
N THR A 90 13.63 -11.90 -8.57
CA THR A 90 14.91 -12.31 -7.97
C THR A 90 14.70 -13.14 -6.70
N GLU A 91 13.71 -12.78 -5.88
CA GLU A 91 13.40 -13.40 -4.59
C GLU A 91 11.89 -13.69 -4.46
N PRO A 92 11.38 -14.76 -5.11
CA PRO A 92 9.94 -15.03 -5.20
C PRO A 92 9.24 -15.33 -3.86
N GLY A 93 10.02 -15.76 -2.84
CA GLY A 93 9.52 -16.08 -1.50
C GLY A 93 9.70 -14.96 -0.47
N SER A 94 10.09 -13.75 -0.91
CA SER A 94 10.29 -12.64 0.02
C SER A 94 8.95 -12.16 0.58
N ALA A 95 8.77 -12.34 1.90
CA ALA A 95 7.58 -11.85 2.62
C ALA A 95 7.50 -10.32 2.54
N ASP A 96 8.60 -9.62 2.79
CA ASP A 96 8.68 -8.15 2.72
C ASP A 96 8.29 -7.61 1.34
N ALA A 97 8.82 -8.22 0.26
CA ALA A 97 8.49 -7.81 -1.10
C ALA A 97 7.01 -8.07 -1.42
N THR A 98 6.46 -9.19 -0.95
CA THR A 98 5.05 -9.54 -1.17
C THR A 98 4.12 -8.62 -0.40
N ALA A 99 4.44 -8.28 0.86
CA ALA A 99 3.70 -7.32 1.67
C ALA A 99 3.73 -5.91 1.04
N LEU A 100 4.89 -5.46 0.57
CA LEU A 100 5.03 -4.18 -0.11
C LEU A 100 4.23 -4.14 -1.42
N LEU A 101 4.25 -5.21 -2.23
CA LEU A 101 3.42 -5.31 -3.43
C LEU A 101 1.94 -5.25 -3.08
N ALA A 102 1.50 -6.02 -2.08
CA ALA A 102 0.11 -6.04 -1.66
C ALA A 102 -0.38 -4.65 -1.29
N LEU A 103 0.38 -3.90 -0.48
CA LEU A 103 -0.01 -2.55 -0.08
C LEU A 103 0.03 -1.55 -1.25
N THR A 104 0.98 -1.67 -2.18
CA THR A 104 0.97 -0.88 -3.41
C THR A 104 -0.30 -1.14 -4.23
N LEU A 105 -0.73 -2.39 -4.38
CA LEU A 105 -1.96 -2.73 -5.09
C LEU A 105 -3.21 -2.22 -4.35
N VAL A 106 -3.22 -2.24 -3.02
CA VAL A 106 -4.30 -1.63 -2.22
C VAL A 106 -4.39 -0.12 -2.50
N HIS A 107 -3.29 0.62 -2.45
CA HIS A 107 -3.29 2.06 -2.75
C HIS A 107 -3.75 2.35 -4.19
N ARG A 108 -3.34 1.51 -5.15
CA ARG A 108 -3.82 1.63 -6.54
C ARG A 108 -5.32 1.35 -6.66
N ALA A 109 -5.84 0.33 -5.98
CA ALA A 109 -7.26 0.02 -5.99
C ALA A 109 -8.09 1.15 -5.37
N LEU A 110 -7.62 1.74 -4.26
CA LEU A 110 -8.27 2.90 -3.62
C LEU A 110 -8.29 4.14 -4.53
N THR A 111 -7.35 4.25 -5.46
CA THR A 111 -7.30 5.35 -6.46
C THR A 111 -7.92 4.97 -7.80
N GLY A 112 -8.58 3.81 -7.91
CA GLY A 112 -9.22 3.33 -9.14
C GLY A 112 -8.26 2.89 -10.25
N ARG A 113 -6.99 2.60 -9.91
CA ARG A 113 -5.91 2.21 -10.83
C ARG A 113 -5.55 0.72 -10.78
N GLU A 114 -6.31 -0.08 -10.03
CA GLU A 114 -6.15 -1.52 -9.92
C GLU A 114 -7.49 -2.16 -9.49
N GLU A 115 -7.69 -3.44 -9.84
CA GLU A 115 -8.86 -4.20 -9.41
C GLU A 115 -8.77 -4.59 -7.92
N PRO A 116 -9.82 -4.34 -7.11
CA PRO A 116 -9.81 -4.68 -5.68
C PRO A 116 -9.52 -6.16 -5.38
N ASP A 117 -9.95 -7.07 -6.26
CA ASP A 117 -9.72 -8.51 -6.08
C ASP A 117 -8.25 -8.90 -6.23
N ARG A 118 -7.49 -8.19 -7.07
CA ARG A 118 -6.03 -8.39 -7.19
C ARG A 118 -5.31 -7.93 -5.94
N ALA A 119 -5.71 -6.78 -5.39
CA ALA A 119 -5.17 -6.31 -4.11
C ALA A 119 -5.46 -7.32 -2.99
N ARG A 120 -6.69 -7.84 -2.91
CA ARG A 120 -7.07 -8.86 -1.92
C ARG A 120 -6.25 -10.14 -2.07
N ALA A 121 -6.07 -10.64 -3.28
CA ALA A 121 -5.25 -11.83 -3.54
C ALA A 121 -3.80 -11.63 -3.10
N ALA A 122 -3.21 -10.45 -3.35
CA ALA A 122 -1.86 -10.13 -2.91
C ALA A 122 -1.76 -10.04 -1.37
N CYS A 123 -2.75 -9.47 -0.69
CA CYS A 123 -2.81 -9.47 0.78
C CYS A 123 -2.85 -10.89 1.35
N HIS A 124 -3.66 -11.78 0.77
CA HIS A 124 -3.68 -13.19 1.18
C HIS A 124 -2.34 -13.89 0.97
N ALA A 125 -1.66 -13.60 -0.15
CA ALA A 125 -0.33 -14.16 -0.42
C ALA A 125 0.70 -13.69 0.62
N ALA A 126 0.70 -12.39 0.98
CA ALA A 126 1.57 -11.86 2.02
C ALA A 126 1.31 -12.54 3.38
N ALA A 127 0.04 -12.61 3.81
CA ALA A 127 -0.35 -13.25 5.07
C ALA A 127 0.00 -14.76 5.10
N THR A 128 -0.02 -15.43 3.94
CA THR A 128 0.40 -16.85 3.84
C THR A 128 1.90 -17.02 4.03
N LEU A 129 2.72 -16.08 3.56
CA LEU A 129 4.18 -16.14 3.68
C LEU A 129 4.68 -15.80 5.09
N ALA A 130 3.99 -14.92 5.80
CA ALA A 130 4.36 -14.48 7.15
C ALA A 130 3.17 -14.49 8.11
N PRO A 131 2.64 -15.66 8.51
CA PRO A 131 1.44 -15.76 9.35
C PRO A 131 1.63 -15.27 10.80
N ALA A 132 2.87 -15.03 11.22
CA ALA A 132 3.19 -14.45 12.52
C ALA A 132 3.32 -12.91 12.49
N ASP A 133 3.32 -12.31 11.29
CA ASP A 133 3.19 -10.88 11.08
C ASP A 133 1.73 -10.47 11.41
N PRO A 134 1.51 -9.54 12.36
CA PRO A 134 0.16 -9.22 12.86
C PRO A 134 -0.80 -8.58 11.84
#